data_AF-A0A1M7JIL1-F1
#
_entry.id   AF-A0A1M7JIL1-F1
#
_cell.length_a   1.000
_cell.length_b   1.000
_cell.length_c   1.000
_cell.angle_alpha   90.00
_cell.angle_beta   90.00
_cell.angle_gamma   90.00
#
_symmetry.space_group_name_H-M   'P 1'
#
loop_
_entity.id
_entity.type
_entity.pdbx_description
1 polymer ?
#
loop_
_entity_poly.entity_id
_entity_poly.type
_entity_poly.pdbx_seq_one_letter_code
_entity_poly.pdbx_strand_id
1 'polypeptide(L)' 'MKATFKVPKTKKGWISLGLVIFTLLIGIWPIIHLFNQEILIFGMPLLMFWSIIIIIVTTSVMVIINKIGGVE' A
#
# COMPACT_ATOMS: atom_id res chain seq x y z
N MET A 1 -12.20 -25.24 -13.58
CA MET A 1 -12.81 -24.40 -12.52
C MET A 1 -13.30 -23.11 -13.17
N LYS A 2 -14.59 -22.75 -13.05
CA LYS A 2 -15.05 -21.41 -13.48
C LYS A 2 -14.53 -20.39 -12.46
N ALA A 3 -13.67 -19.47 -12.90
CA ALA A 3 -13.17 -18.40 -12.06
C ALA A 3 -14.29 -17.38 -11.82
N THR A 4 -14.98 -17.50 -10.70
CA THR A 4 -15.95 -16.49 -10.26
C THR A 4 -15.21 -15.40 -9.51
N PHE A 5 -15.07 -14.22 -10.12
CA PHE A 5 -14.53 -13.04 -9.46
C PHE A 5 -15.54 -12.51 -8.44
N LYS A 6 -15.14 -12.44 -7.17
CA LYS A 6 -15.96 -11.88 -6.08
C LYS A 6 -15.53 -10.43 -5.84
N VAL A 7 -16.37 -9.48 -6.20
CA VAL A 7 -16.13 -8.05 -5.99
C VAL A 7 -16.74 -7.57 -4.66
N PRO A 8 -16.24 -6.47 -4.07
CA PRO A 8 -16.82 -5.90 -2.87
C PRO A 8 -18.28 -5.47 -3.11
N LYS A 9 -19.17 -5.77 -2.16
CA LYS A 9 -20.60 -5.39 -2.23
C LYS A 9 -20.91 -4.13 -1.41
N THR A 10 -20.03 -3.74 -0.52
CA THR A 10 -20.22 -2.63 0.43
C THR A 10 -19.34 -1.43 0.05
N LYS A 11 -19.79 -0.21 0.35
CA LYS A 11 -18.98 1.01 0.18
C LYS A 11 -17.66 0.91 0.95
N LYS A 12 -17.68 0.29 2.14
CA LYS A 12 -16.51 0.03 2.98
C LYS A 12 -15.49 -0.87 2.27
N GLY A 13 -15.94 -1.98 1.69
CA GLY A 13 -15.06 -2.89 0.95
C GLY A 13 -14.44 -2.26 -0.30
N TRP A 14 -15.16 -1.36 -0.99
CA TRP A 14 -14.59 -0.57 -2.08
C TRP A 14 -13.51 0.42 -1.63
N ILE A 15 -13.71 1.08 -0.47
CA ILE A 15 -12.68 1.94 0.14
C ILE A 15 -11.45 1.11 0.52
N SER A 16 -11.65 -0.07 1.12
CA SER A 16 -10.55 -0.97 1.47
C SER A 16 -9.75 -1.42 0.26
N LEU A 17 -10.43 -1.80 -0.83
CA LEU A 17 -9.79 -2.16 -2.09
C LEU A 17 -9.01 -0.97 -2.67
N GLY A 18 -9.58 0.24 -2.62
CA GLY A 18 -8.89 1.47 -3.03
C GLY A 18 -7.62 1.75 -2.22
N LEU A 19 -7.66 1.58 -0.89
CA LEU A 19 -6.49 1.77 -0.03
C LEU A 19 -5.38 0.75 -0.33
N VAL A 20 -5.73 -0.50 -0.58
CA VAL A 20 -4.76 -1.54 -0.96
C VAL A 20 -4.13 -1.21 -2.32
N ILE A 21 -4.94 -0.86 -3.32
CA ILE A 21 -4.44 -0.48 -4.64
C ILE A 21 -3.52 0.74 -4.53
N PHE A 22 -3.91 1.76 -3.77
CA PHE A 22 -3.09 2.94 -3.53
C PHE A 22 -1.73 2.58 -2.92
N THR A 23 -1.72 1.74 -1.89
CA THR A 23 -0.49 1.26 -1.25
C THR A 23 0.40 0.51 -2.23
N LEU A 24 -0.19 -0.35 -3.07
CA LEU A 24 0.54 -1.06 -4.12
C LEU A 24 1.15 -0.09 -5.12
N LEU A 25 0.37 0.88 -5.61
CA LEU A 25 0.85 1.85 -6.60
C LEU A 25 2.09 2.58 -6.10
N ILE A 26 2.09 3.02 -4.82
CA ILE A 26 3.22 3.68 -4.15
C ILE A 26 4.48 2.81 -4.10
N GLY A 27 4.32 1.49 -3.98
CA GLY A 27 5.42 0.53 -3.92
C GLY A 27 5.89 -0.03 -5.25
N ILE A 28 5.20 0.25 -6.36
CA ILE A 28 5.54 -0.31 -7.68
C ILE A 28 6.60 0.56 -8.39
N TRP A 29 7.25 -0.07 -9.36
CA TRP A 29 8.48 0.35 -10.02
C TRP A 29 8.54 1.73 -10.71
N PRO A 30 7.49 2.45 -11.18
CA PRO A 30 7.75 3.81 -11.68
C PRO A 30 8.11 4.78 -10.55
N ILE A 31 7.63 4.53 -9.33
CA ILE A 31 7.82 5.43 -8.20
C ILE A 31 9.19 5.21 -7.55
N ILE A 32 9.69 3.97 -7.55
CA ILE A 32 11.00 3.63 -7.00
C ILE A 32 12.11 4.46 -7.66
N HIS A 33 12.02 4.75 -8.96
CA HIS A 33 13.01 5.58 -9.65
C HIS A 33 13.11 7.02 -9.13
N LEU A 34 12.02 7.58 -8.58
CA LEU A 34 12.05 8.90 -7.94
C LEU A 34 12.87 8.91 -6.65
N PHE A 35 12.94 7.75 -5.96
CA PHE A 35 13.65 7.58 -4.69
C PHE A 35 15.00 6.89 -4.84
N ASN A 36 15.32 6.37 -6.03
CA ASN A 36 16.60 5.76 -6.35
C ASN A 36 17.66 6.82 -6.65
N GLN A 37 17.99 7.60 -5.63
CA GLN A 37 19.03 8.62 -5.67
C GLN A 37 20.08 8.31 -4.60
N GLU A 38 21.32 8.73 -4.84
CA GLU A 38 22.46 8.56 -3.92
C GLU A 38 22.41 9.52 -2.72
N ILE A 39 21.21 9.84 -2.26
CA ILE A 39 20.98 10.71 -1.10
C ILE A 39 20.91 9.82 0.14
N LEU A 40 21.63 10.24 1.18
CA LEU A 40 21.58 9.58 2.48
C LEU A 40 20.65 10.35 3.43
N ILE A 41 19.65 9.64 3.97
CA ILE A 41 18.75 10.12 5.02
C ILE A 41 19.00 9.26 6.27
N PHE A 42 19.34 9.90 7.39
CA PHE A 42 19.73 9.22 8.64
C PHE A 42 20.85 8.16 8.44
N GLY A 43 21.77 8.41 7.51
CA GLY A 43 22.87 7.49 7.19
C GLY A 43 22.48 6.29 6.32
N MET A 44 21.24 6.22 5.83
CA MET A 44 20.74 5.17 4.94
C MET A 44 20.39 5.73 3.55
N PRO A 45 20.48 4.92 2.48
CA PRO A 45 20.01 5.33 1.16
C PRO A 45 18.54 5.74 1.17
N LEU A 46 18.20 6.78 0.42
CA LEU A 46 16.82 7.30 0.27
C LEU A 46 15.80 6.19 -0.06
N LEU A 47 16.19 5.25 -0.94
CA LEU A 47 15.35 4.11 -1.33
C LEU A 47 15.03 3.18 -0.15
N MET A 48 15.99 3.00 0.76
CA MET A 48 15.82 2.19 1.96
C MET A 48 14.89 2.89 2.97
N PHE A 49 15.07 4.19 3.15
CA PHE A 49 14.15 5.02 3.96
C PHE A 49 12.72 5.00 3.40
N TRP A 50 12.57 5.09 2.08
CA TRP A 50 11.26 5.00 1.42
C TRP A 50 10.59 3.65 1.62
N SER A 51 11.36 2.56 1.60
CA SER A 51 10.86 1.21 1.87
C SER A 51 10.29 1.09 3.29
N ILE A 52 10.94 1.70 4.28
CA ILE A 52 10.44 1.76 5.67
C ILE A 52 9.10 2.51 5.72
N ILE A 53 8.99 3.64 5.02
CA ILE A 53 7.73 4.39 4.92
C ILE A 53 6.61 3.52 4.34
N ILE A 54 6.87 2.79 3.25
CA ILE A 54 5.88 1.89 2.63
C ILE A 54 5.41 0.81 3.62
N ILE A 55 6.30 0.23 4.43
CA ILE A 55 5.94 -0.77 5.45
C ILE A 55 5.00 -0.17 6.49
N ILE A 56 5.30 1.05 6.97
CA ILE A 56 4.46 1.76 7.93
C ILE A 56 3.08 2.06 7.32
N VAL A 57 3.05 2.54 6.08
CA VAL A 57 1.80 2.83 5.34
C VAL A 57 0.98 1.55 5.17
N THR A 58 1.59 0.45 4.74
CA THR A 58 0.92 -0.83 4.52
C THR A 58 0.29 -1.35 5.82
N THR A 59 1.06 -1.32 6.91
CA THR A 59 0.56 -1.72 8.23
C THR A 59 -0.60 -0.85 8.67
N SER A 60 -0.46 0.48 8.54
CA SER A 60 -1.49 1.44 8.92
C SER A 60 -2.78 1.25 8.11
N VAL A 61 -2.67 1.01 6.80
CA VAL A 61 -3.79 0.73 5.91
C VAL A 61 -4.53 -0.52 6.36
N MET A 62 -3.81 -1.60 6.70
CA MET A 62 -4.45 -2.83 7.19
C MET A 62 -5.16 -2.60 8.53
N VAL A 63 -4.58 -1.82 9.44
CA VAL A 63 -5.24 -1.43 10.71
C VAL A 63 -6.52 -0.62 10.43
N ILE A 64 -6.48 0.33 9.49
CA ILE A 64 -7.64 1.15 9.12
C ILE A 64 -8.73 0.26 8.51
N ILE A 65 -8.39 -0.62 7.57
CA ILE A 65 -9.33 -1.56 6.92
C ILE A 65 -10.03 -2.43 7.96
N ASN A 66 -9.27 -2.95 8.93
CA ASN A 66 -9.82 -3.74 10.02
C ASN A 66 -10.78 -2.90 10.88
N LYS A 67 -10.39 -1.65 11.24
CA LYS A 67 -11.19 -0.76 12.08
C LYS A 67 -12.50 -0.33 11.43
N ILE A 68 -12.54 -0.15 10.11
CA ILE A 68 -13.78 0.25 9.40
C ILE A 68 -14.73 -0.92 9.13
N GLY A 69 -14.31 -2.16 9.42
CA GLY A 69 -15.06 -3.37 9.07
C GLY A 69 -15.09 -3.61 7.56
N GLY A 70 -13.99 -3.31 6.86
CA GLY A 70 -13.89 -3.51 5.40
C GLY A 70 -13.76 -4.97 4.96
N VAL A 71 -13.67 -5.88 5.91
CA VAL A 71 -13.51 -7.34 5.73
C VAL A 71 -14.87 -8.07 5.78
N GLU A 72 -15.93 -7.40 6.26
CA GLU A 72 -17.31 -7.90 6.36
C GLU A 72 -18.12 -7.61 5.09
#